data_AF-A0A2H9LNC2-F1
#
_entry.id   AF-A0A2H9LNC2-F1
#
_cell.length_a   1.000
_cell.length_b   1.000
_cell.length_c   1.000
_cell.angle_alpha   90.00
_cell.angle_beta   90.00
_cell.angle_gamma   90.00
#
_symmetry.space_group_name_H-M   'P 1'
#
loop_
_entity.id
_entity.type
_entity.pdbx_description
1 polymer ?
#
loop_
_entity_poly.entity_id
_entity_poly.type
_entity_poly.pdbx_seq_one_letter_code
_entity_poly.pdbx_strand_id
1 'polypeptide(L)'
;MALESFCYPPFIFHGLDEFSQFIGQFPPEKLGILMDAGHLYQAGIDLDAAVHLFKRRLLDIHVHDAMRDKNYREATHLPIGKGTIDFPRLIDLLRQVSYDGWLTLEVRGNEQEIVRSREYLESLVGSSSMS
;
A
#
# COMPACT_ATOMS: atom_id res chain seq x y z
N MET A 1 -2.49 -6.03 -16.33
CA MET A 1 -1.41 -6.72 -15.60
C MET A 1 -0.69 -5.70 -14.74
N ALA A 2 -0.37 -6.05 -13.51
CA ALA A 2 0.36 -5.20 -12.58
C ALA A 2 1.61 -5.92 -12.07
N LEU A 3 2.66 -5.16 -11.80
CA LEU A 3 3.79 -5.63 -11.00
C LEU A 3 3.66 -5.11 -9.58
N GLU A 4 3.80 -6.00 -8.61
CA GLU A 4 3.76 -5.66 -7.20
C GLU A 4 5.03 -4.92 -6.76
N SER A 5 4.88 -3.90 -5.91
CA SER A 5 5.93 -2.96 -5.51
C SER A 5 6.94 -3.52 -4.50
N PHE A 6 7.52 -4.68 -4.77
CA PHE A 6 8.59 -5.28 -3.97
C PHE A 6 9.92 -4.52 -4.16
N CYS A 7 10.06 -3.42 -3.43
CA CYS A 7 11.19 -2.48 -3.51
C CYS A 7 12.26 -2.72 -2.42
N TYR A 8 12.45 -3.96 -1.98
CA TYR A 8 13.33 -4.34 -0.88
C TYR A 8 13.85 -5.78 -1.03
N PRO A 9 14.98 -6.16 -0.38
CA PRO A 9 15.48 -7.53 -0.41
C PRO A 9 14.47 -8.55 0.18
N PRO A 10 14.42 -9.79 -0.34
CA PRO A 10 15.35 -10.40 -1.29
C PRO A 10 14.97 -10.20 -2.77
N PHE A 11 14.03 -9.29 -3.06
CA PHE A 11 13.61 -9.01 -4.43
C PHE A 11 14.65 -8.18 -5.19
N ILE A 12 14.49 -8.11 -6.52
CA ILE A 12 15.51 -7.56 -7.42
C ILE A 12 15.67 -6.03 -7.35
N PHE A 13 14.72 -5.33 -6.73
CA PHE A 13 14.75 -3.88 -6.60
C PHE A 13 15.08 -3.49 -5.16
N HIS A 14 16.07 -2.63 -4.99
CA HIS A 14 16.54 -2.16 -3.69
C HIS A 14 15.93 -0.82 -3.25
N GLY A 15 14.92 -0.33 -3.98
CA GLY A 15 14.20 0.87 -3.65
C GLY A 15 13.25 1.32 -4.76
N LEU A 16 12.54 2.42 -4.49
CA LEU A 16 11.57 3.01 -5.40
C LEU A 16 12.20 3.45 -6.74
N ASP A 17 13.45 3.94 -6.71
CA ASP A 17 14.14 4.44 -7.90
C ASP A 17 14.40 3.33 -8.93
N GLU A 18 14.95 2.20 -8.49
CA GLU A 18 15.22 1.05 -9.35
C GLU A 18 13.91 0.45 -9.91
N PHE A 19 12.90 0.31 -9.05
CA PHE A 19 11.58 -0.18 -9.46
C PHE A 19 10.94 0.74 -10.52
N SER A 20 10.97 2.06 -10.28
CA SER A 20 10.41 3.05 -11.18
C SER A 20 11.16 3.13 -12.51
N GLN A 21 12.50 3.02 -12.49
CA GLN A 21 13.30 2.94 -13.69
C GLN A 21 12.93 1.72 -14.54
N PHE A 22 12.72 0.56 -13.93
CA PHE A 22 12.30 -0.65 -14.63
C PHE A 22 10.90 -0.52 -15.22
N ILE A 23 9.91 -0.14 -14.42
CA ILE A 23 8.53 0.05 -14.87
C ILE A 23 8.44 1.14 -15.96
N GLY A 24 9.30 2.16 -15.90
CA GLY A 24 9.41 3.22 -16.88
C GLY A 24 9.79 2.76 -18.30
N GLN A 25 10.34 1.55 -18.45
CA GLN A 25 10.64 0.96 -19.76
C GLN A 25 9.38 0.53 -20.53
N PHE A 26 8.23 0.47 -19.86
CA PHE A 26 6.95 0.07 -20.44
C PHE A 26 5.99 1.26 -20.51
N PRO A 27 5.17 1.38 -21.57
CA PRO A 27 4.07 2.34 -21.59
C PRO A 27 3.12 2.12 -20.39
N PRO A 28 2.58 3.19 -19.76
CA PRO A 28 1.68 3.10 -18.60
C PRO A 28 0.49 2.14 -18.77
N GLU A 29 -0.06 2.06 -19.97
CA GLU A 29 -1.20 1.22 -20.32
C GLU A 29 -0.84 -0.28 -20.50
N LYS A 30 0.45 -0.63 -20.55
CA LYS A 30 0.93 -2.00 -20.73
C LYS A 30 1.33 -2.68 -19.43
N LEU A 31 1.79 -1.92 -18.45
CA LEU A 31 2.20 -2.43 -17.14
C LEU A 31 1.83 -1.44 -16.04
N GLY A 32 0.85 -1.84 -15.23
CA GLY A 32 0.46 -1.12 -14.02
C GLY A 32 1.26 -1.55 -12.79
N ILE A 33 0.93 -0.93 -11.67
CA ILE A 33 1.55 -1.18 -10.36
C ILE A 33 0.46 -1.63 -9.40
N LEU A 34 0.75 -2.72 -8.69
CA LEU A 34 0.06 -3.10 -7.48
C LEU A 34 0.93 -2.63 -6.32
N MET A 35 0.46 -1.66 -5.55
CA MET A 35 1.25 -1.13 -4.45
C MET A 35 0.95 -1.91 -3.18
N ASP A 36 1.95 -2.56 -2.60
CA ASP A 36 1.82 -3.12 -1.26
C ASP A 36 2.23 -2.06 -0.22
N ALA A 37 1.23 -1.44 0.40
CA ALA A 37 1.47 -0.39 1.39
C ALA A 37 2.16 -0.92 2.66
N GLY A 38 1.83 -2.15 3.06
CA GLY A 38 2.32 -2.71 4.30
C GLY A 38 3.79 -3.10 4.21
N HIS A 39 4.19 -3.68 3.10
CA HIS A 39 5.57 -4.03 2.81
C HIS A 39 6.47 -2.83 2.56
N LEU A 40 6.02 -1.85 1.76
CA LEU A 40 6.77 -0.61 1.57
C LEU A 40 7.01 0.09 2.91
N TYR A 41 5.98 0.20 3.74
CA TYR A 41 6.10 0.82 5.06
C TYR A 41 7.08 0.08 5.97
N GLN A 42 7.00 -1.25 6.04
CA GLN A 42 7.90 -2.06 6.86
C GLN A 42 9.36 -1.96 6.40
N ALA A 43 9.60 -1.89 5.08
CA ALA A 43 10.91 -1.69 4.49
C ALA A 43 11.49 -0.28 4.71
N GLY A 44 10.75 0.60 5.38
CA GLY A 44 11.19 1.95 5.70
C GLY A 44 10.85 2.97 4.62
N ILE A 45 10.17 2.56 3.55
CA ILE A 45 9.82 3.43 2.42
C ILE A 45 8.66 4.35 2.83
N ASP A 46 8.72 5.60 2.39
CA ASP A 46 7.66 6.58 2.58
C ASP A 46 6.50 6.30 1.62
N LEU A 47 5.31 6.08 2.17
CA LEU A 47 4.11 5.82 1.39
C LEU A 47 3.66 7.04 0.59
N ASP A 48 3.93 8.26 1.06
CA ASP A 48 3.64 9.48 0.31
C ASP A 48 4.46 9.54 -0.98
N ALA A 49 5.78 9.28 -0.85
CA ALA A 49 6.67 9.20 -2.00
C ALA A 49 6.25 8.08 -2.98
N ALA A 50 5.90 6.90 -2.47
CA ALA A 50 5.44 5.78 -3.29
C ALA A 50 4.15 6.11 -4.06
N VAL A 51 3.12 6.64 -3.38
CA VAL A 51 1.84 7.02 -4.00
C VAL A 51 2.07 8.07 -5.10
N HIS A 52 2.85 9.10 -4.82
CA HIS A 52 3.15 10.15 -5.80
C HIS A 52 3.91 9.63 -7.03
N LEU A 53 4.85 8.69 -6.81
CA LEU A 53 5.62 8.06 -7.87
C LEU A 53 4.76 7.15 -8.75
N PHE A 54 3.83 6.41 -8.13
CA PHE A 54 3.05 5.36 -8.80
C PHE A 54 1.72 5.83 -9.37
N LYS A 55 1.22 7.02 -9.01
CA LYS A 55 -0.14 7.52 -9.34
C LYS A 55 -0.61 7.32 -10.79
N ARG A 56 0.27 7.38 -11.78
CA ARG A 56 -0.09 7.22 -13.21
C ARG A 56 -0.25 5.77 -13.66
N ARG A 57 0.07 4.81 -12.79
CA ARG A 57 0.13 3.37 -13.08
C ARG A 57 -0.56 2.53 -12.00
N LEU A 58 -1.03 3.14 -10.93
CA LEU A 58 -1.59 2.44 -9.76
C LEU A 58 -2.92 1.78 -10.13
N LEU A 59 -3.00 0.45 -10.05
CA LEU A 59 -4.20 -0.32 -10.40
C LEU A 59 -4.89 -0.91 -9.17
N ASP A 60 -4.11 -1.38 -8.20
CA ASP A 60 -4.59 -2.01 -6.97
C ASP A 60 -3.62 -1.66 -5.83
N ILE A 61 -4.10 -1.72 -4.59
CA ILE A 61 -3.30 -1.50 -3.40
C ILE A 61 -3.56 -2.64 -2.43
N HIS A 62 -2.52 -3.42 -2.15
CA HIS A 62 -2.55 -4.35 -1.03
C HIS A 62 -2.40 -3.59 0.27
N VAL A 63 -3.31 -3.84 1.19
CA VAL A 63 -3.38 -3.21 2.51
C VAL A 63 -3.34 -4.26 3.60
N HIS A 64 -2.34 -4.11 4.45
CA HIS A 64 -2.23 -4.74 5.75
C HIS A 64 -1.46 -3.79 6.66
N ASP A 65 -1.69 -3.86 7.96
CA ASP A 65 -0.91 -3.02 8.88
C ASP A 65 0.50 -3.59 9.05
N ALA A 66 1.43 -2.72 9.44
CA ALA A 66 2.82 -3.09 9.62
C ALA A 66 3.53 -2.22 10.67
N MET A 67 4.65 -2.73 11.17
CA MET A 67 5.55 -2.01 12.07
C MET A 67 6.93 -1.85 11.45
N ARG A 68 7.58 -0.70 11.70
CA ARG A 68 9.00 -0.51 11.35
C ARG A 68 9.90 -1.24 12.35
N ASP A 69 11.13 -1.50 11.94
CA ASP A 69 12.25 -1.92 12.79
C ASP A 69 12.01 -3.20 13.62
N LYS A 70 11.15 -4.09 13.11
CA LYS A 70 10.86 -5.41 13.69
C LYS A 70 11.10 -6.51 12.66
N ASN A 71 11.21 -7.75 13.14
CA ASN A 71 11.32 -8.92 12.26
C ASN A 71 10.12 -8.98 11.30
N TYR A 72 10.40 -9.10 10.00
CA TYR A 72 9.40 -9.16 8.91
C TYR A 72 8.19 -10.05 9.22
N ARG A 73 8.42 -11.24 9.79
CA ARG A 73 7.35 -12.21 10.08
C ARG A 73 6.36 -11.74 11.14
N GLU A 74 6.79 -10.85 12.02
CA GLU A 74 6.00 -10.30 13.12
C GLU A 74 5.47 -8.89 12.81
N ALA A 75 6.02 -8.26 11.76
CA ALA A 75 5.86 -6.85 11.49
C ALA A 75 5.01 -6.56 10.24
N THR A 76 4.54 -7.58 9.52
CA THR A 76 3.75 -7.45 8.28
C THR A 76 2.48 -8.30 8.36
N HIS A 77 1.57 -8.10 7.40
CA HIS A 77 0.27 -8.76 7.31
C HIS A 77 -0.57 -8.63 8.58
N LEU A 78 -0.40 -7.54 9.36
CA LEU A 78 -1.16 -7.36 10.59
C LEU A 78 -2.58 -6.88 10.27
N PRO A 79 -3.59 -7.24 11.09
CA PRO A 79 -4.89 -6.60 11.00
C PRO A 79 -4.78 -5.08 11.13
N ILE A 80 -5.68 -4.35 10.48
CA ILE A 80 -5.65 -2.88 10.44
C ILE A 80 -5.84 -2.32 11.87
N GLY A 81 -4.94 -1.43 12.28
CA GLY A 81 -4.87 -0.86 13.63
C GLY A 81 -4.03 -1.69 14.63
N LYS A 82 -3.36 -2.75 14.16
CA LYS A 82 -2.43 -3.56 14.98
C LYS A 82 -0.96 -3.24 14.71
N GLY A 83 -0.67 -2.44 13.70
CA GLY A 83 0.65 -1.94 13.40
C GLY A 83 0.72 -0.44 13.68
N THR A 84 1.41 0.29 12.81
CA THR A 84 1.75 1.70 12.99
C THR A 84 1.54 2.53 11.73
N ILE A 85 0.91 1.98 10.69
CA ILE A 85 0.60 2.74 9.47
C ILE A 85 -0.49 3.77 9.79
N ASP A 86 -0.26 5.01 9.36
CA ASP A 86 -1.28 6.07 9.38
C ASP A 86 -2.23 5.89 8.18
N PHE A 87 -3.24 5.05 8.36
CA PHE A 87 -4.25 4.81 7.33
C PHE A 87 -5.08 6.05 6.97
N PRO A 88 -5.51 6.92 7.91
CA PRO A 88 -6.12 8.19 7.55
C PRO A 88 -5.27 9.01 6.56
N ARG A 89 -3.96 9.16 6.86
CA ARG A 89 -3.03 9.83 5.93
C ARG A 89 -2.93 9.12 4.59
N LEU A 90 -2.82 7.79 4.58
CA LEU A 90 -2.76 7.01 3.34
C LEU A 90 -4.02 7.24 2.48
N ILE A 91 -5.21 7.15 3.06
CA ILE A 91 -6.47 7.37 2.33
C ILE A 91 -6.54 8.81 1.78
N ASP A 92 -6.10 9.81 2.54
CA ASP A 92 -6.05 11.20 2.07
C ASP A 92 -5.08 11.38 0.90
N LEU A 93 -3.93 10.69 0.92
CA LEU A 93 -2.98 10.70 -0.21
C LEU A 93 -3.59 10.09 -1.47
N LEU A 94 -4.29 8.97 -1.33
CA LEU A 94 -4.98 8.31 -2.45
C LEU A 94 -6.06 9.22 -3.06
N ARG A 95 -6.80 9.95 -2.23
CA ARG A 95 -7.74 10.99 -2.70
C ARG A 95 -7.03 12.10 -3.47
N GLN A 96 -5.91 12.61 -2.96
CA GLN A 96 -5.16 13.70 -3.59
C GLN A 96 -4.65 13.32 -4.99
N VAL A 97 -4.33 12.04 -5.21
CA VAL A 97 -3.93 11.54 -6.54
C VAL A 97 -5.10 10.99 -7.36
N SER A 98 -6.34 11.17 -6.89
CA SER A 98 -7.57 10.69 -7.54
C SER A 98 -7.55 9.19 -7.85
N TYR A 99 -7.00 8.40 -6.93
CA TYR A 99 -7.06 6.94 -7.02
C TYR A 99 -8.48 6.44 -6.72
N ASP A 100 -9.03 5.64 -7.62
CA ASP A 100 -10.39 5.10 -7.59
C ASP A 100 -10.43 3.56 -7.67
N GLY A 101 -9.27 2.91 -7.56
CA GLY A 101 -9.14 1.45 -7.59
C GLY A 101 -9.40 0.76 -6.24
N TRP A 102 -9.07 -0.52 -6.19
CA TRP A 102 -9.33 -1.36 -5.02
C TRP A 102 -8.32 -1.18 -3.89
N LEU A 103 -8.80 -1.40 -2.66
CA LEU A 103 -7.95 -1.73 -1.52
C LEU A 103 -8.16 -3.20 -1.20
N THR A 104 -7.13 -4.01 -1.41
CA THR A 104 -7.17 -5.47 -1.23
C THR A 104 -6.55 -5.84 0.12
N LEU A 105 -7.34 -6.44 1.01
CA LEU A 105 -6.87 -6.81 2.36
C LEU A 105 -6.03 -8.09 2.34
N GLU A 106 -4.79 -8.01 2.86
CA GLU A 106 -3.87 -9.15 3.02
C GLU A 106 -3.46 -9.35 4.48
N VAL A 107 -4.42 -9.76 5.30
CA VAL A 107 -4.24 -9.79 6.76
C VAL A 107 -4.12 -11.22 7.30
N ARG A 108 -3.13 -11.44 8.16
CA ARG A 108 -2.96 -12.63 9.01
C ARG A 108 -3.70 -12.41 10.32
N GLY A 109 -5.03 -12.39 10.24
CA GLY A 109 -5.94 -12.26 11.39
C GLY A 109 -7.00 -13.35 11.40
N ASN A 110 -7.77 -13.41 12.49
CA ASN A 110 -9.00 -14.20 12.53
C ASN A 110 -10.15 -13.48 11.77
N GLU A 111 -11.29 -14.16 11.63
CA GLU A 111 -12.47 -13.62 10.94
C GLU A 111 -12.92 -12.26 11.50
N GLN A 112 -12.96 -12.11 12.83
CA GLN A 112 -13.38 -10.85 13.45
C GLN A 112 -12.39 -9.71 13.16
N GLU A 113 -11.09 -10.02 13.09
CA GLU A 113 -10.06 -9.05 12.76
C GLU A 113 -10.12 -8.61 11.29
N ILE A 114 -10.42 -9.54 10.37
CA ILE A 114 -10.66 -9.21 8.95
C ILE A 114 -11.86 -8.28 8.81
N VAL A 115 -12.99 -8.60 9.47
CA VAL A 115 -14.20 -7.79 9.41
C VAL A 115 -13.94 -6.38 9.94
N ARG A 116 -13.32 -6.25 11.12
CA ARG A 116 -12.98 -4.94 11.70
C ARG A 116 -12.01 -4.14 10.83
N SER A 117 -11.05 -4.82 10.21
CA SER A 117 -10.09 -4.18 9.30
C SER A 117 -10.81 -3.53 8.10
N ARG A 118 -11.74 -4.27 7.49
CA ARG A 118 -12.58 -3.77 6.41
C ARG A 118 -13.45 -2.60 6.87
N GLU A 119 -14.20 -2.76 7.95
CA GLU A 119 -15.11 -1.73 8.46
C GLU A 119 -14.38 -0.41 8.78
N TYR A 120 -13.19 -0.51 9.36
CA TYR A 120 -12.37 0.67 9.62
C TYR A 120 -11.94 1.39 8.33
N LEU A 121 -11.39 0.66 7.35
CA LEU A 121 -11.02 1.27 6.07
C LEU A 121 -12.23 1.85 5.33
N GLU A 122 -13.38 1.17 5.34
CA GLU A 122 -14.63 1.68 4.75
C GLU A 122 -15.08 2.98 5.43
N SER A 123 -14.94 3.07 6.76
CA SER A 123 -15.24 4.30 7.49
C SER A 123 -14.34 5.45 7.04
N LEU A 124 -13.05 5.19 6.78
CA LEU A 124 -12.12 6.20 6.28
C LEU A 124 -12.47 6.61 4.85
N VAL A 125 -12.71 5.67 3.94
CA VAL A 125 -13.04 5.93 2.53
C VAL A 125 -14.36 6.69 2.40
N GLY A 126 -15.40 6.25 3.11
CA GLY A 126 -16.75 6.83 3.09
C GLY A 126 -16.86 8.18 3.82
N SER A 127 -15.88 8.54 4.64
CA SER A 127 -15.78 9.88 5.25
C SER A 127 -15.34 10.91 4.20
N SER A 128 -16.23 11.24 3.27
CA SER A 128 -16.11 12.48 2.49
C SER A 128 -16.46 13.66 3.40
N SER A 129 -15.58 14.67 3.38
CA SER A 129 -15.64 15.90 4.16
C SER A 129 -17.06 16.45 4.26
N MET A 130 -17.56 16.61 5.50
CA MET A 130 -18.44 17.73 5.78
C MET A 130 -17.65 18.99 5.39
N SER A 131 -18.16 19.69 4.39
CA SER A 131 -17.69 20.95 3.85
C SER A 131 -17.33 21.98 4.92
#